data_AF-A0AA96TJ36-F1
#
_entry.id   AF-A0AA96TJ36-F1
#
_cell.length_a   1.000
_cell.length_b   1.000
_cell.length_c   1.000
_cell.angle_alpha   90.00
_cell.angle_beta   90.00
_cell.angle_gamma   90.00
#
_symmetry.space_group_name_H-M   'P 1'
#
loop_
_entity.id
_entity.type
_entity.pdbx_description
1 polymer ?
#
loop_
_entity_poly.entity_id
_entity_poly.type
_entity_poly.pdbx_seq_one_letter_code
_entity_poly.pdbx_strand_id
1 'polypeptide(L)'
;MTFKGEFLAELEDCLRGYGVVPVSNPGALARFIEYVRLLPEEHPRLRCLAGVDQGSGSFWNNPAVWWERVPTFGVVHTDCGALLDDLLDEAVHDEIDVLEMEIRELPG
;
A
#
# COMPACT_ATOMS: atom_id res chain seq x y z
N MET A 1 15.90 0.04 6.77
CA MET A 1 14.67 0.10 7.58
C MET A 1 13.79 -1.06 7.08
N THR A 2 12.83 -1.58 7.84
CA THR A 2 11.98 -2.69 7.33
C THR A 2 10.84 -2.10 6.51
N PHE A 3 10.35 -2.83 5.49
CA PHE A 3 9.21 -2.38 4.66
C PHE A 3 8.02 -1.97 5.54
N LYS A 4 7.71 -2.77 6.56
CA LYS A 4 6.66 -2.44 7.53
C LYS A 4 6.92 -1.10 8.23
N GLY A 5 8.16 -0.83 8.62
CA GLY A 5 8.55 0.42 9.26
C GLY A 5 8.35 1.63 8.34
N GLU A 6 8.76 1.51 7.08
CA GLU A 6 8.57 2.55 6.05
C GLU A 6 7.09 2.76 5.75
N PHE A 7 6.32 1.68 5.63
CA PHE A 7 4.88 1.75 5.39
C PHE A 7 4.12 2.42 6.53
N LEU A 8 4.48 2.10 7.77
CA LEU A 8 3.91 2.78 8.94
C LEU A 8 4.30 4.26 8.98
N ALA A 9 5.56 4.60 8.67
CA ALA A 9 6.00 6.00 8.64
C ALA A 9 5.19 6.82 7.62
N GLU A 10 5.00 6.29 6.41
CA GLU A 10 4.24 6.98 5.36
C GLU A 10 2.76 7.15 5.74
N LEU A 11 2.12 6.11 6.29
CA LEU A 11 0.74 6.20 6.78
C LEU A 11 0.61 7.22 7.91
N GLU A 12 1.57 7.27 8.83
CA GLU A 12 1.59 8.25 9.92
C GLU A 12 1.77 9.68 9.40
N ASP A 13 2.60 9.88 8.38
CA ASP A 13 2.79 11.19 7.77
C ASP A 13 1.51 11.63 7.04
N CYS A 14 0.84 10.72 6.33
CA CYS A 14 -0.49 10.98 5.77
C CYS A 14 -1.50 11.37 6.87
N LEU A 15 -1.50 10.68 8.01
CA LEU A 15 -2.37 11.00 9.15
C LEU A 15 -2.09 12.38 9.74
N ARG A 16 -0.81 12.81 9.78
CA ARG A 16 -0.39 14.13 10.26
C ARG A 16 -0.63 15.24 9.24
N GLY A 17 -0.97 14.91 8.00
CA GLY A 17 -1.12 15.86 6.89
C GLY A 17 0.21 16.27 6.25
N TYR A 18 1.29 15.51 6.48
CA TYR A 18 2.60 15.71 5.86
C TYR A 18 2.92 14.68 4.78
N GLY A 19 2.15 13.59 4.70
CA GLY A 19 2.36 12.51 3.74
C GLY A 19 1.86 12.84 2.33
N VAL A 20 2.00 11.87 1.44
CA VAL A 20 1.73 12.06 0.00
C VAL A 20 0.30 12.47 -0.35
N VAL A 21 -0.67 12.25 0.55
CA VAL A 21 -2.09 12.52 0.30
C VAL A 21 -2.87 13.04 1.51
N PRO A 22 -3.89 13.89 1.30
CA PRO A 22 -4.84 14.27 2.32
C PRO A 22 -5.82 13.12 2.60
N VAL A 23 -6.14 12.89 3.87
CA VAL A 23 -6.98 11.75 4.31
C VAL A 23 -8.36 12.24 4.72
N SER A 24 -9.41 11.59 4.20
CA SER A 24 -10.80 12.00 4.43
C SER A 24 -11.33 11.59 5.80
N ASN A 25 -10.82 10.48 6.36
CA ASN A 25 -11.20 9.99 7.69
C ASN A 25 -9.94 9.62 8.51
N PRO A 26 -9.33 10.60 9.21
CA PRO A 26 -8.13 10.38 10.03
C PRO A 26 -8.30 9.30 11.11
N GLY A 27 -9.49 9.20 11.70
CA GLY A 27 -9.76 8.19 12.74
C GLY A 27 -9.78 6.76 12.19
N ALA A 28 -10.24 6.57 10.96
CA ALA A 28 -10.13 5.27 10.28
C ALA A 28 -8.68 4.94 9.96
N LEU A 29 -7.93 5.87 9.38
CA LEU A 29 -6.52 5.66 9.08
C LEU A 29 -5.69 5.36 10.35
N ALA A 30 -5.95 6.05 11.46
CA ALA A 30 -5.31 5.75 12.74
C ALA A 30 -5.57 4.30 13.19
N ARG A 31 -6.79 3.78 13.02
CA ARG A 31 -7.10 2.37 13.32
C ARG A 31 -6.37 1.41 12.38
N PHE A 32 -6.23 1.76 11.10
CA PHE A 32 -5.46 0.96 10.15
C PHE A 32 -3.96 0.92 10.51
N ILE A 33 -3.37 2.05 10.91
CA ILE A 33 -2.00 2.12 11.40
C ILE A 33 -1.81 1.20 12.61
N GLU A 34 -2.70 1.25 13.59
CA GLU A 34 -2.65 0.35 14.75
C GLU A 34 -2.79 -1.12 14.33
N TYR A 35 -3.71 -1.43 13.40
CA TYR A 35 -3.86 -2.75 12.86
C TYR A 35 -2.55 -3.27 12.23
N VAL A 36 -1.91 -2.49 11.34
CA VAL A 36 -0.64 -2.85 10.72
C VAL A 36 0.48 -2.99 11.76
N ARG A 37 0.54 -2.11 12.77
CA ARG A 37 1.51 -2.19 13.87
C ARG A 37 1.45 -3.53 14.60
N LEU A 38 0.26 -4.08 14.80
CA LEU A 38 0.05 -5.34 15.51
C LEU A 38 0.39 -6.59 14.67
N LEU A 39 0.48 -6.48 13.34
CA LEU A 39 0.87 -7.61 12.49
C LEU A 39 2.35 -7.97 12.70
N PRO A 40 2.76 -9.24 12.66
CA PRO A 40 4.17 -9.59 12.66
C PRO A 40 4.87 -9.08 11.38
N GLU A 41 6.17 -8.79 11.44
CA GLU A 41 6.92 -8.37 10.23
C GLU A 41 6.87 -9.42 9.12
N GLU A 42 6.85 -10.69 9.51
CA GLU A 42 6.74 -11.87 8.65
C GLU A 42 5.31 -12.11 8.11
N HIS A 43 4.36 -11.21 8.40
CA HIS A 43 2.98 -11.40 7.97
C HIS A 43 2.90 -11.53 6.44
N PRO A 44 2.20 -12.56 5.89
CA PRO A 44 2.26 -12.87 4.47
C PRO A 44 1.96 -11.69 3.53
N ARG A 45 0.96 -10.87 3.88
CA ARG A 45 0.58 -9.69 3.07
C ARG A 45 1.67 -8.61 3.06
N LEU A 46 2.30 -8.36 4.20
CA LEU A 46 3.39 -7.39 4.30
C LEU A 46 4.64 -7.89 3.57
N ARG A 47 4.93 -9.19 3.65
CA ARG A 47 6.00 -9.82 2.87
C ARG A 47 5.75 -9.73 1.37
N CYS A 48 4.50 -9.89 0.93
CA CYS A 48 4.17 -9.80 -0.49
C CYS A 48 4.31 -8.38 -1.01
N LEU A 49 3.80 -7.37 -0.28
CA LEU A 49 4.00 -5.96 -0.61
C LEU A 49 5.48 -5.59 -0.66
N ALA A 50 6.28 -6.06 0.31
CA ALA A 50 7.73 -5.88 0.29
C ALA A 50 8.41 -6.55 -0.91
N GLY A 51 7.87 -7.66 -1.40
CA GLY A 51 8.36 -8.34 -2.60
C GLY A 51 8.08 -7.55 -3.88
N VAL A 52 6.87 -6.99 -4.00
CA VAL A 52 6.50 -6.10 -5.12
C VAL A 52 7.40 -4.87 -5.14
N ASP A 53 7.62 -4.24 -3.98
CA ASP A 53 8.53 -3.11 -3.85
C ASP A 53 9.96 -3.41 -4.31
N GLN A 54 10.52 -4.56 -3.92
CA GLN A 54 11.88 -4.96 -4.31
C GLN A 54 12.04 -5.23 -5.82
N GLY A 55 10.96 -5.60 -6.51
CA GLY A 55 10.98 -5.85 -7.95
C GLY A 55 11.06 -4.56 -8.77
N SER A 56 10.13 -3.65 -8.49
CA SER A 56 9.80 -2.54 -9.38
C SER A 56 9.54 -1.21 -8.65
N GLY A 57 9.33 -1.24 -7.34
CA GLY A 57 8.81 -0.10 -6.58
C GLY A 57 7.36 0.28 -6.93
N SER A 58 6.60 -0.59 -7.62
CA SER A 58 5.22 -0.32 -8.06
C SER A 58 4.31 0.10 -6.92
N PHE A 59 4.42 -0.53 -5.75
CA PHE A 59 3.57 -0.23 -4.60
C PHE A 59 3.61 1.26 -4.18
N TRP A 60 4.79 1.87 -4.08
CA TRP A 60 4.93 3.27 -3.64
C TRP A 60 4.47 4.27 -4.70
N ASN A 61 4.52 3.86 -5.97
CA ASN A 61 4.16 4.71 -7.11
C ASN A 61 2.73 4.49 -7.58
N ASN A 62 2.02 3.51 -7.03
CA ASN A 62 0.67 3.14 -7.46
C ASN A 62 -0.36 4.22 -7.02
N PRO A 63 -0.98 4.96 -7.95
CA PRO A 63 -1.95 6.00 -7.63
C PRO A 63 -3.28 5.42 -7.11
N ALA A 64 -3.67 4.21 -7.49
CA ALA A 64 -4.87 3.55 -6.96
C ALA A 64 -4.72 3.27 -5.45
N VAL A 65 -3.50 2.90 -5.01
CA VAL A 65 -3.18 2.77 -3.58
C VAL A 65 -3.23 4.13 -2.89
N TRP A 66 -2.40 5.07 -3.33
CA TRP A 66 -2.10 6.27 -2.56
C TRP A 66 -3.08 7.40 -2.78
N TRP A 67 -3.67 7.56 -3.97
CA TRP A 67 -4.60 8.66 -4.27
C TRP A 67 -6.07 8.26 -4.15
N GLU A 68 -6.38 6.96 -4.16
CA GLU A 68 -7.75 6.47 -4.12
C GLU A 68 -8.06 5.70 -2.84
N ARG A 69 -7.41 4.56 -2.60
CA ARG A 69 -7.77 3.66 -1.50
C ARG A 69 -7.40 4.21 -0.12
N VAL A 70 -6.17 4.67 0.08
CA VAL A 70 -5.73 5.23 1.38
C VAL A 70 -6.52 6.50 1.77
N PRO A 71 -6.70 7.52 0.91
CA PRO A 71 -7.41 8.75 1.25
C PRO A 71 -8.89 8.57 1.57
N THR A 72 -9.53 7.56 0.97
CA THR A 72 -10.97 7.31 1.10
C THR A 72 -11.32 6.25 2.14
N PHE A 73 -10.31 5.60 2.75
CA PHE A 73 -10.55 4.62 3.80
C PHE A 73 -11.34 5.23 4.96
N GLY A 74 -12.37 4.51 5.40
CA GLY A 74 -13.31 4.97 6.41
C GLY A 74 -14.48 5.81 5.90
N VAL A 75 -14.56 6.09 4.60
CA VAL A 75 -15.74 6.72 3.97
C VAL A 75 -16.77 5.66 3.57
N VAL A 76 -16.32 4.63 2.83
CA VAL A 76 -17.19 3.55 2.32
C VAL A 76 -17.07 2.28 3.17
N HIS A 77 -15.86 2.02 3.70
CA HIS A 77 -15.52 0.80 4.40
C HIS A 77 -14.55 1.08 5.54
N THR A 78 -14.61 0.31 6.64
CA THR A 78 -13.77 0.51 7.84
C THR A 78 -12.99 -0.72 8.30
N ASP A 79 -13.12 -1.86 7.64
CA ASP A 79 -12.32 -3.06 7.97
C ASP A 79 -10.89 -2.94 7.39
N CYS A 80 -9.93 -3.10 8.29
CA CYS A 80 -8.51 -2.91 8.04
C CYS A 80 -7.88 -4.09 7.29
N GLY A 81 -8.42 -5.30 7.49
CA GLY A 81 -7.97 -6.48 6.78
C GLY A 81 -8.31 -6.37 5.31
N ALA A 82 -9.56 -6.01 4.99
CA ALA A 82 -9.96 -5.84 3.60
C ALA A 82 -9.17 -4.72 2.91
N LEU A 83 -8.90 -3.58 3.59
CA LEU A 83 -8.03 -2.55 3.02
C LEU A 83 -6.64 -3.12 2.70
N LEU A 84 -6.04 -3.92 3.58
CA LEU A 84 -4.71 -4.48 3.31
C LEU A 84 -4.71 -5.49 2.16
N ASP A 85 -5.77 -6.28 2.02
CA ASP A 85 -5.96 -7.17 0.86
C ASP A 85 -6.11 -6.33 -0.42
N ASP A 86 -6.90 -5.27 -0.33
CA ASP A 86 -7.14 -4.31 -1.38
C ASP A 86 -5.85 -3.61 -1.85
N LEU A 87 -4.97 -3.20 -0.95
CA LEU A 87 -3.68 -2.59 -1.33
C LEU A 87 -2.75 -3.61 -2.00
N LEU A 88 -2.82 -4.87 -1.56
CA LEU A 88 -2.02 -5.95 -2.12
C LEU A 88 -2.46 -6.27 -3.56
N ASP A 89 -3.77 -6.39 -3.80
CA ASP A 89 -4.30 -6.68 -5.12
C ASP A 89 -3.90 -5.61 -6.13
N GLU A 90 -3.98 -4.33 -5.76
CA GLU A 90 -3.54 -3.22 -6.62
C GLU A 90 -2.04 -3.25 -6.89
N ALA A 91 -1.22 -3.50 -5.87
CA ALA A 91 0.23 -3.56 -6.03
C ALA A 91 0.66 -4.71 -6.94
N VAL A 92 0.02 -5.88 -6.79
CA VAL A 92 0.30 -7.06 -7.64
C VAL A 92 -0.20 -6.84 -9.06
N HIS A 93 -1.35 -6.20 -9.25
CA HIS A 93 -1.87 -5.91 -10.58
C HIS A 93 -0.94 -4.99 -11.36
N ASP A 94 -0.47 -3.91 -10.73
CA ASP A 94 0.48 -2.97 -11.33
C ASP A 94 1.82 -3.64 -11.68
N GLU A 95 2.31 -4.54 -10.82
CA GLU A 95 3.50 -5.35 -11.09
C GLU A 95 3.34 -6.25 -12.33
N ILE A 96 2.18 -6.90 -12.47
CA ILE A 96 1.89 -7.74 -13.63
C ILE A 96 1.89 -6.89 -14.90
N ASP A 97 1.27 -5.71 -14.88
CA ASP A 97 1.21 -4.81 -16.03
C ASP A 97 2.60 -4.32 -16.45
N VAL A 98 3.48 -4.00 -15.49
CA VAL A 98 4.89 -3.65 -15.74
C VAL A 98 5.63 -4.81 -16.41
N LEU A 99 5.54 -6.03 -15.86
CA LEU A 99 6.19 -7.21 -16.43
C LEU A 99 5.68 -7.55 -17.83
N GLU A 100 4.38 -7.40 -18.08
CA GLU A 100 3.81 -7.60 -19.41
C GLU A 100 4.36 -6.59 -20.43
N MET A 101 4.55 -5.34 -20.02
CA MET A 101 5.16 -4.31 -20.86
C MET A 101 6.61 -4.66 -21.19
N GLU A 102 7.41 -5.04 -20.20
CA GLU A 102 8.82 -5.43 -20.40
C GLU A 102 8.97 -6.61 -21.37
N ILE A 103 8.12 -7.64 -21.24
CA ILE A 103 8.14 -8.80 -22.15
C ILE A 103 7.83 -8.40 -23.59
N ARG A 104 6.89 -7.46 -23.81
CA ARG A 104 6.53 -6.98 -25.15
C ARG A 104 7.64 -6.16 -25.81
N GLU A 105 8.52 -5.54 -25.01
CA GLU A 105 9.63 -4.71 -25.49
C GLU A 105 10.92 -5.50 -25.77
N LEU A 106 10.98 -6.78 -25.42
CA LEU A 106 12.13 -7.63 -25.75
C LEU A 106 12.20 -7.89 -27.27
N PRO A 107 13.35 -7.63 -27.93
CA PRO A 107 13.55 -8.02 -29.31
C PRO A 107 13.59 -9.56 -29.40
N GLY A 108 12.76 -10.12 -30.27
CA GLY A 108 12.61 -11.57 -30.47
C GLY A 108 13.84 -12.27 -31.03
#